data_AF-A0A1G7YEW1-F1
#
_entry.id   AF-A0A1G7YEW1-F1
#
_cell.length_a   1.000
_cell.length_b   1.000
_cell.length_c   1.000
_cell.angle_alpha   90.00
_cell.angle_beta   90.00
_cell.angle_gamma   90.00
#
_symmetry.space_group_name_H-M   'P 1'
#
loop_
_entity.id
_entity.type
_entity.pdbx_description
1 polymer ?
#
loop_
_entity_poly.entity_id
_entity_poly.type
_entity_poly.pdbx_seq_one_letter_code
_entity_poly.pdbx_strand_id
1 'polypeptide(L)' 'MPQSSVPMGGQSNSAAPSCDCLAHVYGNAADRPERQRRYPTDMTDEEWAEVRPLLPVPAWMHGRG' A
#
# COMPACT_ATOMS: atom_id res chain seq x y z
N MET A 1 -7.50 -38.40 8.96
CA MET A 1 -7.31 -36.93 9.02
C MET A 1 -6.18 -36.58 8.05
N PRO A 2 -6.42 -35.96 6.88
CA PRO A 2 -5.32 -35.52 6.03
C PRO A 2 -4.76 -34.21 6.61
N GLN A 3 -3.49 -34.21 7.01
CA GLN A 3 -2.80 -32.99 7.44
C GLN A 3 -2.53 -32.13 6.20
N SER A 4 -3.17 -30.97 6.15
CA SER A 4 -2.91 -29.96 5.12
C SER A 4 -1.58 -29.30 5.44
N SER A 5 -0.54 -29.63 4.66
CA SER A 5 0.76 -28.98 4.78
C SER A 5 0.74 -27.70 3.97
N VAL A 6 0.77 -26.54 4.64
CA VAL A 6 0.98 -25.26 3.96
C VAL A 6 2.48 -25.16 3.64
N PRO A 7 2.89 -25.02 2.36
CA PRO A 7 4.30 -24.80 2.05
C PRO A 7 4.74 -23.47 2.69
N MET A 8 5.85 -23.52 3.43
CA MET A 8 6.48 -22.34 4.02
C MET A 8 6.68 -21.30 2.91
N GLY A 9 6.22 -20.07 3.14
CA GLY A 9 6.34 -18.98 2.18
C GLY A 9 7.78 -18.89 1.67
N GLY A 10 7.94 -18.91 0.34
CA GLY A 10 9.24 -18.80 -0.30
C GLY A 10 9.99 -17.58 0.22
N GLN A 11 11.30 -17.73 0.42
CA GLN A 11 12.18 -16.63 0.83
C GLN A 11 11.99 -15.45 -0.13
N SER A 12 11.53 -14.32 0.39
CA SER A 12 11.41 -13.09 -0.40
C SER A 12 12.83 -12.62 -0.71
N ASN A 13 13.24 -12.77 -1.98
CA ASN A 13 14.56 -12.35 -2.45
C ASN A 13 14.68 -10.83 -2.30
N SER A 14 15.66 -10.37 -1.52
CA SER A 14 15.92 -8.95 -1.23
C SER A 14 16.56 -8.18 -2.39
N ALA A 15 16.80 -8.82 -3.54
CA ALA A 15 17.38 -8.18 -4.70
C ALA A 15 16.29 -7.46 -5.47
N ALA A 16 16.01 -6.19 -5.13
CA ALA A 16 15.00 -5.36 -5.77
C ALA A 16 15.18 -5.35 -7.30
N PRO A 17 14.31 -6.04 -8.07
CA PRO A 17 14.06 -5.65 -9.43
C PRO A 17 13.16 -4.41 -9.34
N SER A 18 13.20 -3.55 -10.35
CA SER A 18 12.06 -2.69 -10.67
C SER A 18 10.87 -3.62 -10.97
N CYS A 19 10.19 -4.10 -9.94
CA CYS A 19 9.08 -5.02 -10.08
C CYS A 19 7.85 -4.20 -10.39
N ASP A 20 7.16 -4.52 -11.48
CA ASP A 20 5.91 -3.88 -11.91
C ASP A 20 4.72 -4.25 -11.01
N CYS A 21 4.96 -4.63 -9.75
CA CYS A 21 3.88 -4.91 -8.81
C CYS A 21 3.10 -3.63 -8.56
N LEU A 22 1.78 -3.77 -8.43
CA LEU A 22 0.86 -2.63 -8.18
C LEU A 22 1.31 -1.80 -6.98
N ALA A 23 1.97 -2.46 -6.04
CA ALA A 23 2.70 -1.83 -4.98
C ALA A 23 3.66 -0.74 -5.51
N HIS A 24 4.79 -1.10 -6.14
CA HIS A 24 5.76 -0.11 -6.63
C HIS A 24 5.17 0.86 -7.67
N VAL A 25 4.18 0.42 -8.44
CA VAL A 25 3.50 1.27 -9.45
C VAL A 25 2.69 2.40 -8.80
N TYR A 26 1.96 2.12 -7.72
CA TYR A 26 1.04 3.08 -7.12
C TYR A 26 1.55 3.76 -5.84
N GLY A 27 2.54 3.16 -5.17
CA GLY A 27 3.10 3.71 -3.93
C GLY A 27 2.06 3.90 -2.82
N ASN A 28 2.30 4.87 -1.95
CA ASN A 28 1.34 5.23 -0.92
C ASN A 28 0.20 6.05 -1.51
N ALA A 29 -1.04 5.68 -1.16
CA ALA A 29 -2.23 6.43 -1.55
C ALA A 29 -2.19 7.90 -1.08
N ALA A 30 -1.51 8.18 0.03
CA ALA A 30 -1.34 9.53 0.57
C ALA A 30 -0.38 10.43 -0.25
N ASP A 31 0.43 9.86 -1.14
CA ASP A 31 1.44 10.61 -1.90
C ASP A 31 0.90 11.14 -3.23
N ARG A 32 -0.27 10.67 -3.66
CA ARG A 32 -0.92 11.17 -4.88
C ARG A 32 -1.56 12.54 -4.63
N PRO A 33 -1.20 13.58 -5.42
CA PRO A 33 -1.74 14.93 -5.27
C PRO A 33 -3.22 15.03 -5.71
N GLU A 34 -3.68 14.11 -6.55
CA GLU A 34 -5.01 14.15 -7.16
C GLU A 34 -5.98 13.24 -6.41
N ARG A 35 -6.46 13.69 -5.24
CA ARG A 35 -7.65 13.09 -4.64
C ARG A 35 -8.88 13.79 -5.20
N GLN A 36 -9.59 13.15 -6.12
CA GLN A 36 -10.88 13.65 -6.61
C GLN A 36 -12.02 13.08 -5.75
N ARG A 37 -12.81 13.95 -5.12
CA ARG A 37 -14.03 13.55 -4.40
C ARG A 37 -15.03 12.93 -5.39
N ARG A 38 -15.45 11.70 -5.14
CA ARG A 38 -16.41 10.95 -5.96
C ARG A 38 -17.79 10.90 -5.33
N TYR A 39 -17.87 10.94 -4.00
CA TYR A 39 -19.11 10.85 -3.24
C TYR A 39 -19.34 12.07 -2.35
N PRO A 40 -20.60 12.44 -2.07
CA PRO A 40 -20.90 13.56 -1.16
C PRO A 40 -20.33 13.38 0.26
N THR A 41 -20.15 12.13 0.68
CA THR A 41 -19.58 11.72 1.99
C THR A 41 -18.06 11.74 2.02
N ASP A 42 -17.40 11.98 0.89
CA ASP A 42 -15.95 12.07 0.84
C ASP A 42 -15.50 13.32 1.60
N MET A 43 -14.45 13.17 2.43
CA MET A 43 -13.81 14.28 3.14
C MET A 43 -13.51 15.45 2.20
N THR A 44 -13.62 16.68 2.71
CA THR A 44 -13.13 17.87 2.00
C THR A 44 -11.61 17.86 1.88
N ASP A 45 -11.05 18.77 1.09
CA ASP A 45 -9.60 18.85 0.92
C ASP A 45 -8.92 19.33 2.21
N GLU A 46 -9.60 20.19 2.99
CA GLU A 46 -9.16 20.63 4.31
C GLU A 46 -9.16 19.47 5.32
N GLU A 47 -10.24 18.70 5.41
CA GLU A 47 -10.33 17.52 6.27
C GLU A 47 -9.28 16.47 5.88
N TRP A 48 -9.07 16.27 4.57
CA TRP A 48 -8.05 15.36 4.07
C TRP A 48 -6.63 15.82 4.40
N ALA A 49 -6.34 17.12 4.35
CA ALA A 49 -5.03 17.66 4.71
C ALA A 49 -4.66 17.35 6.18
N GLU A 50 -5.64 17.38 7.09
CA GLU A 50 -5.45 17.02 8.50
C GLU A 50 -5.25 15.51 8.70
N VAL A 51 -5.97 14.68 7.94
CA VAL A 51 -5.89 13.21 8.05
C VAL A 51 -4.65 12.63 7.35
N ARG A 52 -4.21 13.22 6.24
CA ARG A 52 -3.09 12.75 5.42
C ARG A 52 -1.81 12.43 6.22
N PRO A 53 -1.30 13.30 7.11
CA PRO A 53 -0.09 13.01 7.89
C PRO A 53 -0.26 11.88 8.92
N LEU A 54 -1.51 11.49 9.24
CA LEU A 54 -1.81 10.40 10.17
C LEU A 54 -1.85 9.04 9.49
N LEU A 55 -1.87 9.00 8.15
CA LEU A 55 -1.92 7.74 7.41
C LEU A 55 -0.60 6.98 7.54
N PRO A 56 -0.64 5.68 7.87
CA PRO A 56 0.57 4.89 8.00
C PRO A 56 1.26 4.72 6.64
N VAL A 57 2.58 4.78 6.63
CA VAL A 57 3.39 4.38 5.48
C VAL A 57 3.28 2.86 5.34
N PRO A 58 2.81 2.32 4.18
CA PRO A 58 2.68 0.89 4.03
C PRO A 58 4.02 0.16 4.15
N ALA A 59 4.03 -1.00 4.82
CA ALA A 59 5.25 -1.76 5.11
C ALA A 59 6.01 -2.19 3.84
N TRP A 60 5.31 -2.44 2.75
CA TRP A 60 5.89 -2.84 1.46
C TRP A 60 6.69 -1.71 0.78
N MET A 61 6.46 -0.45 1.14
CA MET A 61 7.34 0.66 0.73
C MET A 61 8.73 0.61 1.39
N HIS A 62 8.89 -0.15 2.48
CA HIS A 62 10.18 -0.36 3.14
C HIS A 62 10.90 -1.63 2.64
N GLY A 63 10.55 -2.13 1.45
CA GLY A 63 11.11 -3.38 0.92
C GLY A 63 10.66 -4.64 1.67
N ARG A 64 9.54 -4.57 2.41
CA ARG A 64 8.92 -5.71 3.11
C ARG A 64 7.74 -6.32 2.34
N GLY A 65 7.81 -6.24 1.00
CA GLY A 65 6.81 -6.75 0.06
C GLY A 65 7.11 -8.16 -0.43
#